data_AF-A0A946YXN0-F1
#
_entry.id   AF-A0A946YXN0-F1
#
_cell.length_a   1.000
_cell.length_b   1.000
_cell.length_c   1.000
_cell.angle_alpha   90.00
_cell.angle_beta   90.00
_cell.angle_gamma   90.00
#
_symmetry.space_group_name_H-M   'P 1'
#
loop_
_entity.id
_entity.type
_entity.pdbx_description
1 polymer ?
#
loop_
_entity_poly.entity_id
_entity_poly.type
_entity_poly.pdbx_seq_one_letter_code
_entity_poly.pdbx_strand_id
1 'polypeptide(L)'
;MTHEHHNQTHTEHGETRPSSTGHHDHHSHHAHMVADFRKRFWISLILTLPVVVLAPMIQSWLGVEERLRFPGDSYVQFAFASVVYFYGGWPFLKGLFTELRQRMPGMMTLIALAISVAYFYSSAVVFGLEGEVFFWELATLIDIMLVGHWIEMRSVMGASAALEKLVKLMPSDAHLVEEDGNTREVKVTDLEHGDRVLIKPGEKIPTDGVIIDGRSTINEAMLTGESQPVEKSEGDQVIGGAINGESAFTIEVQRTGGETYLAQVIEMVRQAQESKSRTQDLANRAALWLTIIAISVGTITLVTWLLIGKPFDFSLERAVTVMIIACPHALGLAVPLVVAVSTSISASNGLLIRDRTAFERGKDIDAIVFDKTGTLTEGRFGVTDVIALGPRSEDELLRLAASLESQSEHPIAEGV
;
A
#
# COMPACT_ATOMS: atom_id res chain seq x y z
N MET A 1 37.35 -45.05 -42.97
CA MET A 1 35.93 -44.69 -42.81
C MET A 1 35.85 -43.76 -41.62
N THR A 2 35.29 -42.60 -41.89
CA THR A 2 35.33 -41.32 -41.16
C THR A 2 34.57 -41.36 -39.83
N HIS A 3 35.20 -40.86 -38.76
CA HIS A 3 34.51 -40.34 -37.58
C HIS A 3 34.86 -38.85 -37.45
N GLU A 4 33.89 -38.00 -37.76
CA GLU A 4 33.95 -36.56 -37.57
C GLU A 4 33.76 -36.22 -36.09
N HIS A 5 34.71 -35.48 -35.53
CA HIS A 5 34.58 -34.79 -34.25
C HIS A 5 33.91 -33.44 -34.49
N HIS A 6 32.72 -33.25 -33.93
CA HIS A 6 32.07 -31.94 -33.87
C HIS A 6 32.82 -31.03 -32.89
N ASN A 7 33.42 -29.98 -33.44
CA ASN A 7 33.92 -28.81 -32.74
C ASN A 7 32.78 -27.77 -32.70
N GLN A 8 32.27 -27.42 -31.51
CA GLN A 8 31.37 -26.29 -31.33
C GLN A 8 32.06 -25.23 -30.47
N THR A 9 32.45 -24.16 -31.17
CA THR A 9 32.92 -22.89 -30.65
C THR A 9 31.82 -22.17 -29.87
N HIS A 10 32.12 -21.85 -28.61
CA HIS A 10 31.34 -20.90 -27.81
C HIS A 10 31.63 -19.47 -28.31
N THR A 11 30.61 -18.81 -28.85
CA THR A 11 30.60 -17.36 -29.10
C THR A 11 30.03 -16.63 -27.91
N GLU A 12 30.82 -15.70 -27.37
CA GLU A 12 30.47 -14.70 -26.37
C GLU A 12 29.28 -13.84 -26.81
N HIS A 13 28.29 -13.70 -25.94
CA HIS A 13 27.32 -12.61 -26.00
C HIS A 13 27.35 -11.85 -24.68
N GLY A 14 27.68 -10.56 -24.79
CA GLY A 14 27.91 -9.64 -23.69
C GLY A 14 26.71 -9.48 -22.76
N GLU A 15 27.03 -9.45 -21.47
CA GLU A 15 26.13 -9.15 -20.38
C GLU A 15 25.64 -7.69 -20.45
N THR A 16 24.40 -7.49 -20.86
CA THR A 16 23.65 -6.27 -20.57
C THR A 16 23.26 -6.25 -19.10
N ARG A 17 23.91 -5.39 -18.32
CA ARG A 17 23.54 -5.03 -16.94
C ARG A 17 22.06 -4.58 -16.89
N PRO A 18 21.22 -5.09 -15.96
CA PRO A 18 19.91 -4.52 -15.73
C PRO A 18 20.05 -3.21 -14.95
N SER A 19 19.63 -2.11 -15.57
CA SER A 19 19.49 -0.80 -14.93
C SER A 19 18.45 -0.87 -13.81
N SER A 20 18.87 -0.60 -12.59
CA SER A 20 18.04 -0.48 -11.38
C SER A 20 17.23 0.83 -11.38
N THR A 21 16.12 0.85 -12.11
CA THR A 21 15.08 1.88 -11.97
C THR A 21 13.84 1.23 -11.36
N GLY A 22 13.71 1.28 -10.04
CA GLY A 22 12.65 0.53 -9.34
C GLY A 22 12.27 1.07 -7.96
N HIS A 23 12.20 2.39 -7.77
CA HIS A 23 11.75 2.95 -6.47
C HIS A 23 10.68 4.06 -6.54
N HIS A 24 10.16 4.40 -7.72
CA HIS A 24 9.15 5.47 -7.86
C HIS A 24 7.76 5.05 -8.37
N ASP A 25 7.55 3.78 -8.77
CA ASP A 25 6.37 3.43 -9.59
C ASP A 25 5.10 2.99 -8.85
N HIS A 26 5.15 2.63 -7.57
CA HIS A 26 3.97 2.10 -6.87
C HIS A 26 3.07 3.19 -6.24
N HIS A 27 3.65 4.31 -5.77
CA HIS A 27 2.89 5.41 -5.17
C HIS A 27 2.27 6.37 -6.19
N SER A 28 2.96 6.57 -7.33
CA SER A 28 2.37 7.23 -8.49
C SER A 28 1.09 6.49 -8.89
N HIS A 29 1.11 5.15 -8.90
CA HIS A 29 -0.02 4.32 -9.28
C HIS A 29 -1.29 4.56 -8.45
N HIS A 30 -1.23 4.54 -7.11
CA HIS A 30 -2.42 4.73 -6.26
C HIS A 30 -2.95 6.18 -6.27
N ALA A 31 -2.06 7.18 -6.27
CA ALA A 31 -2.45 8.58 -6.40
C ALA A 31 -3.05 8.88 -7.78
N HIS A 32 -2.50 8.28 -8.85
CA HIS A 32 -3.06 8.33 -10.19
C HIS A 32 -4.44 7.67 -10.25
N MET A 33 -4.67 6.55 -9.55
CA MET A 33 -6.00 5.92 -9.51
C MET A 33 -7.05 6.81 -8.83
N VAL A 34 -6.73 7.45 -7.70
CA VAL A 34 -7.67 8.39 -7.04
C VAL A 34 -7.98 9.59 -7.93
N ALA A 35 -6.96 10.15 -8.58
CA ALA A 35 -7.14 11.24 -9.53
C ALA A 35 -7.99 10.81 -10.75
N ASP A 36 -7.81 9.57 -11.23
CA ASP A 36 -8.58 9.02 -12.35
C ASP A 36 -10.06 8.87 -12.00
N PHE A 37 -10.40 8.25 -10.86
CA PHE A 37 -11.80 8.12 -10.42
C PHE A 37 -12.45 9.48 -10.14
N ARG A 38 -11.72 10.43 -9.54
CA ARG A 38 -12.21 11.81 -9.36
C ARG A 38 -12.50 12.47 -10.70
N LYS A 39 -11.58 12.36 -11.66
CA LYS A 39 -11.74 12.96 -13.00
C LYS A 39 -12.93 12.34 -13.73
N ARG A 40 -13.03 11.00 -13.71
CA ARG A 40 -14.16 10.27 -14.28
C ARG A 40 -15.47 10.68 -13.65
N PHE A 41 -15.55 10.77 -12.32
CA PHE A 41 -16.76 11.21 -11.62
C PHE A 41 -17.23 12.58 -12.10
N TRP A 42 -16.35 13.60 -12.11
CA TRP A 42 -16.77 14.95 -12.52
C TRP A 42 -17.18 15.03 -13.99
N ILE A 43 -16.48 14.33 -14.88
CA ILE A 43 -16.83 14.29 -16.30
C ILE A 43 -18.16 13.56 -16.51
N SER A 44 -18.33 12.39 -15.89
CA SER A 44 -19.57 11.62 -15.97
C SER A 44 -20.74 12.40 -15.38
N LEU A 45 -20.58 13.04 -14.23
CA LEU A 45 -21.62 13.86 -13.60
C LEU A 45 -22.12 14.98 -14.51
N ILE A 46 -21.20 15.68 -15.18
CA ILE A 46 -21.56 16.74 -16.15
C ILE A 46 -22.35 16.15 -17.32
N LEU A 47 -21.98 14.96 -17.80
CA LEU A 47 -22.67 14.26 -18.91
C LEU A 47 -23.99 13.62 -18.48
N THR A 48 -24.14 13.26 -17.20
CA THR A 48 -25.37 12.71 -16.62
C THR A 48 -26.45 13.79 -16.48
N LEU A 49 -26.08 15.05 -16.27
CA LEU A 49 -27.04 16.16 -16.16
C LEU A 49 -28.01 16.25 -17.35
N PRO A 50 -27.54 16.30 -18.61
CA PRO A 50 -28.42 16.20 -19.78
C PRO A 50 -29.31 14.96 -19.79
N VAL A 51 -28.78 13.79 -19.41
CA VAL A 51 -29.52 12.52 -19.38
C VAL A 51 -30.68 12.57 -18.38
N VAL A 52 -30.43 13.10 -17.18
CA VAL A 52 -31.44 13.23 -16.11
C VAL A 52 -32.50 14.28 -16.47
N VAL A 53 -32.10 15.42 -17.03
CA VAL A 53 -33.04 16.47 -17.46
C VAL A 53 -33.96 15.99 -18.60
N LEU A 54 -33.44 15.13 -19.47
CA LEU A 54 -34.22 14.55 -20.57
C LEU A 54 -35.04 13.31 -20.15
N ALA A 55 -34.87 12.79 -18.93
CA ALA A 55 -35.54 11.58 -18.47
C ALA A 55 -37.07 11.81 -18.29
N PRO A 56 -37.93 10.96 -18.89
CA PRO A 56 -39.39 11.12 -18.81
C PRO A 56 -39.94 11.19 -17.38
N MET A 57 -39.42 10.35 -16.48
CA MET A 57 -39.86 10.32 -15.08
C MET A 57 -39.51 11.62 -14.33
N ILE A 58 -38.38 12.25 -14.64
CA ILE A 58 -37.97 13.52 -14.01
C ILE A 58 -38.79 14.68 -14.58
N GLN A 59 -39.06 14.66 -15.88
CA GLN A 59 -39.87 15.67 -16.54
C GLN A 59 -41.33 15.67 -16.07
N SER A 60 -41.90 14.49 -15.82
CA SER A 60 -43.26 14.35 -15.29
C SER A 60 -43.35 14.86 -13.85
N TRP A 61 -42.33 14.59 -13.03
CA TRP A 61 -42.21 15.13 -11.67
C TRP A 61 -42.10 16.65 -11.63
N LEU A 62 -41.35 17.23 -12.58
CA LEU A 62 -41.15 18.68 -12.70
C LEU A 62 -42.26 19.38 -13.51
N GLY A 63 -43.22 18.64 -14.09
CA GLY A 63 -44.33 19.18 -14.87
C GLY A 63 -43.92 19.88 -16.18
N VAL A 64 -42.80 19.49 -16.78
CA VAL A 64 -42.20 20.13 -17.98
C VAL A 64 -42.14 19.22 -19.22
N GLU A 65 -42.82 18.07 -19.19
CA GLU A 65 -42.83 17.07 -20.29
C GLU A 65 -43.11 17.66 -21.67
N GLU A 66 -44.07 18.59 -21.80
CA GLU A 66 -44.44 19.17 -23.10
C GLU A 66 -43.45 20.22 -23.64
N ARG A 67 -42.55 20.78 -22.80
CA ARG A 67 -41.59 21.82 -23.22
C ARG A 67 -40.23 21.27 -23.63
N LEU A 68 -39.86 20.10 -23.15
CA LEU A 68 -38.51 19.52 -23.32
C LEU A 68 -38.49 18.27 -24.20
N ARG A 69 -39.65 17.64 -24.46
CA ARG A 69 -39.74 16.56 -25.45
C ARG A 69 -39.63 17.12 -26.86
N PHE A 70 -38.57 16.75 -27.56
CA PHE A 70 -38.37 17.02 -28.98
C PHE A 70 -38.14 15.71 -29.74
N PRO A 71 -38.48 15.65 -31.04
CA PRO A 71 -38.19 14.47 -31.86
C PRO A 71 -36.69 14.17 -31.87
N GLY A 72 -36.29 13.06 -31.24
CA GLY A 72 -34.89 12.62 -31.15
C GLY A 72 -34.19 12.86 -29.82
N ASP A 73 -34.93 13.23 -28.77
CA ASP A 73 -34.46 13.26 -27.38
C ASP A 73 -33.84 11.92 -26.93
N SER A 74 -34.40 10.79 -27.37
CA SER A 74 -33.89 9.44 -27.12
C SER A 74 -32.49 9.19 -27.73
N TYR A 75 -32.20 9.74 -28.91
CA TYR A 75 -30.86 9.67 -29.53
C TYR A 75 -29.84 10.54 -28.79
N VAL A 76 -30.28 11.69 -28.26
CA VAL A 76 -29.43 12.56 -27.44
C VAL A 76 -29.10 11.86 -26.12
N GLN A 77 -30.09 11.28 -25.45
CA GLN A 77 -29.87 10.48 -24.23
C GLN A 77 -28.92 9.32 -24.49
N PHE A 78 -29.11 8.58 -25.60
CA PHE A 78 -28.20 7.53 -26.01
C PHE A 78 -26.77 8.04 -26.18
N ALA A 79 -26.56 9.15 -26.90
CA ALA A 79 -25.22 9.70 -27.14
C ALA A 79 -24.49 10.04 -25.82
N PHE A 80 -25.15 10.76 -24.91
CA PHE A 80 -24.56 11.09 -23.60
C PHE A 80 -24.35 9.83 -22.74
N ALA A 81 -25.32 8.94 -22.68
CA ALA A 81 -25.24 7.69 -21.92
C ALA A 81 -24.14 6.76 -22.46
N SER A 82 -23.91 6.70 -23.77
CA SER A 82 -22.78 5.97 -24.36
C SER A 82 -21.44 6.51 -23.87
N VAL A 83 -21.27 7.83 -23.80
CA VAL A 83 -20.03 8.40 -23.26
C VAL A 83 -19.88 8.06 -21.78
N VAL A 84 -20.94 8.18 -20.98
CA VAL A 84 -20.91 7.81 -19.55
C VAL A 84 -20.60 6.31 -19.37
N TYR A 85 -21.18 5.44 -20.19
CA TYR A 85 -20.94 3.99 -20.16
C TYR A 85 -19.50 3.62 -20.54
N PHE A 86 -18.99 4.12 -21.66
CA PHE A 86 -17.64 3.77 -22.13
C PHE A 86 -16.53 4.48 -21.37
N TYR A 87 -16.75 5.71 -20.91
CA TYR A 87 -15.73 6.47 -20.17
C TYR A 87 -15.86 6.29 -18.66
N GLY A 88 -17.04 6.57 -18.10
CA GLY A 88 -17.32 6.43 -16.67
C GLY A 88 -17.41 4.97 -16.22
N GLY A 89 -18.04 4.12 -17.03
CA GLY A 89 -18.23 2.70 -16.73
C GLY A 89 -17.00 1.81 -16.94
N TRP A 90 -15.97 2.30 -17.65
CA TRP A 90 -14.78 1.51 -18.01
C TRP A 90 -14.08 0.79 -16.84
N PRO A 91 -13.87 1.42 -15.66
CA PRO A 91 -13.24 0.74 -14.53
C PRO A 91 -14.01 -0.50 -14.07
N PHE A 92 -15.35 -0.42 -14.08
CA PHE A 92 -16.22 -1.54 -13.68
C PHE A 92 -16.22 -2.65 -14.73
N LEU A 93 -16.28 -2.30 -16.02
CA LEU A 93 -16.19 -3.27 -17.12
C LEU A 93 -14.85 -4.01 -17.11
N LYS A 94 -13.73 -3.28 -16.93
CA LYS A 94 -12.40 -3.89 -16.79
C LYS A 94 -12.33 -4.76 -15.53
N GLY A 95 -12.96 -4.32 -14.44
CA GLY A 95 -13.11 -5.07 -13.19
C GLY A 95 -13.81 -6.40 -13.39
N LEU A 96 -14.94 -6.44 -14.10
CA LEU A 96 -15.66 -7.67 -14.47
C LEU A 96 -14.74 -8.68 -15.15
N PHE A 97 -14.01 -8.28 -16.20
CA PHE A 97 -13.09 -9.19 -16.89
C PHE A 97 -12.00 -9.74 -15.97
N THR A 98 -11.51 -8.91 -15.06
CA THR A 98 -10.47 -9.28 -14.10
C THR A 98 -11.02 -10.29 -13.07
N GLU A 99 -12.17 -10.00 -12.46
CA GLU A 99 -12.84 -10.87 -11.48
C GLU A 99 -13.23 -12.22 -12.08
N LEU A 100 -13.78 -12.23 -13.30
CA LEU A 100 -14.15 -13.46 -14.00
C LEU A 100 -12.92 -14.31 -14.32
N ARG A 101 -11.84 -13.67 -14.79
CA ARG A 101 -10.57 -14.36 -15.08
C ARG A 101 -9.95 -14.97 -13.82
N GLN A 102 -10.09 -14.28 -12.68
CA GLN A 102 -9.61 -14.76 -11.38
C GLN A 102 -10.57 -15.75 -10.70
N ARG A 103 -11.74 -16.05 -11.30
CA ARG A 103 -12.82 -16.87 -10.72
C ARG A 103 -13.28 -16.39 -9.34
N MET A 104 -13.23 -15.08 -9.13
CA MET A 104 -13.71 -14.43 -7.91
C MET A 104 -14.68 -13.30 -8.28
N PRO A 105 -15.88 -13.62 -8.82
CA PRO A 105 -16.89 -12.60 -9.07
C PRO A 105 -17.26 -11.87 -7.78
N GLY A 106 -17.35 -10.55 -7.87
CA GLY A 106 -17.60 -9.68 -6.74
C GLY A 106 -18.39 -8.44 -7.16
N MET A 107 -18.06 -7.33 -6.51
CA MET A 107 -18.74 -6.05 -6.68
C MET A 107 -18.66 -5.55 -8.14
N MET A 108 -17.49 -5.64 -8.78
CA MET A 108 -17.34 -5.13 -10.16
C MET A 108 -18.19 -5.92 -11.14
N THR A 109 -18.32 -7.23 -10.93
CA THR A 109 -19.15 -8.12 -11.76
C THR A 109 -20.63 -7.69 -11.74
N LEU A 110 -21.20 -7.44 -10.55
CA LEU A 110 -22.60 -7.03 -10.41
C LEU A 110 -22.88 -5.69 -11.07
N ILE A 111 -22.02 -4.69 -10.80
CA ILE A 111 -22.18 -3.35 -11.37
C ILE A 111 -22.06 -3.42 -12.88
N ALA A 112 -21.00 -4.06 -13.39
CA ALA A 112 -20.76 -4.20 -14.82
C ALA A 112 -21.91 -4.88 -15.52
N LEU A 113 -22.49 -5.93 -14.93
CA LEU A 113 -23.67 -6.60 -15.46
C LEU A 113 -24.87 -5.65 -15.50
N ALA A 114 -25.17 -4.96 -14.39
CA ALA A 114 -26.30 -4.02 -14.31
C ALA A 114 -26.19 -2.88 -15.34
N ILE A 115 -25.04 -2.21 -15.42
CA ILE A 115 -24.82 -1.12 -16.39
C ILE A 115 -24.82 -1.65 -17.83
N SER A 116 -24.31 -2.86 -18.08
CA SER A 116 -24.32 -3.45 -19.43
C SER A 116 -25.75 -3.77 -19.86
N VAL A 117 -26.52 -4.42 -19.00
CA VAL A 117 -27.92 -4.75 -19.25
C VAL A 117 -28.74 -3.50 -19.53
N ALA A 118 -28.62 -2.48 -18.68
CA ALA A 118 -29.30 -1.20 -18.87
C ALA A 118 -28.88 -0.50 -20.17
N TYR A 119 -27.59 -0.50 -20.51
CA TYR A 119 -27.07 0.11 -21.73
C TYR A 119 -27.61 -0.58 -23.00
N PHE A 120 -27.41 -1.89 -23.11
CA PHE A 120 -27.76 -2.64 -24.30
C PHE A 120 -29.27 -2.71 -24.51
N TYR A 121 -30.05 -2.84 -23.44
CA TYR A 121 -31.50 -2.80 -23.52
C TYR A 121 -32.01 -1.44 -23.99
N SER A 122 -31.56 -0.35 -23.34
CA SER A 122 -31.99 1.01 -23.71
C SER A 122 -31.56 1.36 -25.14
N SER A 123 -30.38 0.91 -25.57
CA SER A 123 -29.93 1.06 -26.94
C SER A 123 -30.86 0.32 -27.92
N ALA A 124 -31.25 -0.91 -27.62
CA ALA A 124 -32.18 -1.66 -28.45
C ALA A 124 -33.54 -0.96 -28.59
N VAL A 125 -34.04 -0.35 -27.50
CA VAL A 125 -35.27 0.45 -27.51
C VAL A 125 -35.15 1.67 -28.42
N VAL A 126 -34.05 2.41 -28.36
CA VAL A 126 -33.79 3.57 -29.24
C VAL A 126 -33.76 3.18 -30.73
N PHE A 127 -33.31 1.97 -31.06
CA PHE A 127 -33.17 1.51 -32.44
C PHE A 127 -34.32 0.62 -32.94
N GLY A 128 -35.43 0.49 -32.19
CA GLY A 128 -36.67 -0.11 -32.69
C GLY A 128 -37.28 -1.23 -31.86
N LEU A 129 -36.75 -1.54 -30.67
CA LEU A 129 -37.43 -2.41 -29.71
C LEU A 129 -38.53 -1.61 -28.97
N GLU A 130 -39.72 -2.18 -28.80
CA GLU A 130 -40.74 -1.58 -27.94
C GLU A 130 -40.37 -1.75 -26.46
N GLY A 131 -40.38 -0.66 -25.69
CA GLY A 131 -40.04 -0.64 -24.27
C GLY A 131 -39.71 0.76 -23.76
N GLU A 132 -39.33 0.85 -22.48
CA GLU A 132 -38.84 2.09 -21.85
C GLU A 132 -37.31 2.11 -21.79
N VAL A 133 -36.71 3.31 -21.87
CA VAL A 133 -35.25 3.48 -21.80
C VAL A 133 -34.79 3.68 -20.35
N PHE A 134 -33.66 3.08 -19.98
CA PHE A 134 -33.05 3.14 -18.65
C PHE A 134 -31.73 3.91 -18.62
N PHE A 135 -31.59 4.95 -19.46
CA PHE A 135 -30.32 5.69 -19.57
C PHE A 135 -30.00 6.50 -18.31
N TRP A 136 -31.01 7.02 -17.61
CA TRP A 136 -30.78 7.83 -16.41
C TRP A 136 -30.44 6.96 -15.20
N GLU A 137 -31.04 5.78 -15.05
CA GLU A 137 -30.65 4.78 -14.05
C GLU A 137 -29.21 4.33 -14.29
N LEU A 138 -28.84 4.07 -15.55
CA LEU A 138 -27.46 3.73 -15.91
C LEU A 138 -26.48 4.84 -15.53
N ALA A 139 -26.78 6.09 -15.90
CA ALA A 139 -25.86 7.21 -15.71
C ALA A 139 -25.70 7.54 -14.22
N THR A 140 -26.81 7.58 -13.47
CA THR A 140 -26.79 7.81 -12.02
C THR A 140 -26.15 6.66 -11.25
N LEU A 141 -26.34 5.40 -11.69
CA LEU A 141 -25.63 4.26 -11.14
C LEU A 141 -24.12 4.40 -11.35
N ILE A 142 -23.66 4.74 -12.55
CA ILE A 142 -22.22 4.95 -12.81
C ILE A 142 -21.66 6.07 -11.92
N ASP A 143 -22.37 7.19 -11.78
CA ASP A 143 -21.91 8.32 -10.96
C ASP A 143 -21.82 7.97 -9.47
N ILE A 144 -22.86 7.34 -8.91
CA ILE A 144 -22.85 6.95 -7.49
C ILE A 144 -21.76 5.90 -7.22
N MET A 145 -21.49 5.05 -8.21
CA MET A 145 -20.43 4.07 -8.15
C MET A 145 -19.03 4.70 -8.19
N LEU A 146 -18.82 5.67 -9.07
CA LEU A 146 -17.56 6.40 -9.19
C LEU A 146 -17.26 7.23 -7.94
N VAL A 147 -18.25 7.93 -7.38
CA VAL A 147 -18.05 8.69 -6.13
C VAL A 147 -17.81 7.77 -4.95
N GLY A 148 -18.50 6.63 -4.88
CA GLY A 148 -18.27 5.60 -3.87
C GLY A 148 -16.82 5.14 -3.87
N HIS A 149 -16.32 4.70 -5.03
CA HIS A 149 -14.92 4.27 -5.23
C HIS A 149 -13.90 5.40 -5.03
N TRP A 150 -14.26 6.65 -5.32
CA TRP A 150 -13.39 7.78 -5.06
C TRP A 150 -13.23 8.04 -3.54
N ILE A 151 -14.35 8.12 -2.80
CA ILE A 151 -14.35 8.32 -1.34
C ILE A 151 -13.62 7.17 -0.64
N GLU A 152 -13.93 5.96 -1.08
CA GLU A 152 -13.26 4.70 -0.76
C GLU A 152 -11.74 4.84 -0.78
N MET A 153 -11.16 5.10 -1.96
CA MET A 153 -9.71 5.10 -2.11
C MET A 153 -9.06 6.29 -1.40
N ARG A 154 -9.74 7.45 -1.35
CA ARG A 154 -9.26 8.62 -0.60
C ARG A 154 -9.12 8.29 0.89
N SER A 155 -10.06 7.53 1.46
CA SER A 155 -10.06 7.15 2.87
C SER A 155 -8.89 6.21 3.19
N VAL A 156 -8.62 5.23 2.31
CA VAL A 156 -7.48 4.31 2.46
C VAL A 156 -6.14 5.05 2.36
N MET A 157 -5.97 5.92 1.36
CA MET A 157 -4.72 6.67 1.16
C MET A 157 -4.38 7.60 2.33
N GLY A 158 -5.39 8.24 2.95
CA GLY A 158 -5.16 9.13 4.09
C GLY A 158 -4.50 8.43 5.28
N ALA A 159 -4.75 7.13 5.46
CA ALA A 159 -4.17 6.34 6.53
C ALA A 159 -2.75 5.80 6.21
N SER A 160 -2.33 5.77 4.93
CA SER A 160 -1.00 5.29 4.52
C SER A 160 0.12 6.35 4.60
N ALA A 161 -0.20 7.60 4.93
CA ALA A 161 0.76 8.72 4.96
C ALA A 161 1.85 8.61 6.04
N ALA A 162 1.70 7.72 7.02
CA ALA A 162 2.67 7.53 8.10
C ALA A 162 4.02 6.98 7.60
N LEU A 163 4.00 6.12 6.56
CA LEU A 163 5.21 5.53 5.98
C LEU A 163 5.99 6.52 5.11
N GLU A 164 5.30 7.49 4.50
CA GLU A 164 5.91 8.53 3.68
C GLU A 164 6.89 9.40 4.49
N LYS A 165 6.60 9.59 5.78
CA LYS A 165 7.50 10.34 6.67
C LYS A 165 8.82 9.62 6.88
N LEU A 166 8.87 8.28 6.79
CA LEU A 166 10.12 7.52 6.94
C LEU A 166 11.01 7.63 5.70
N VAL A 167 10.41 7.61 4.48
CA VAL A 167 11.18 7.76 3.23
C VAL A 167 11.75 9.17 3.06
N LYS A 168 11.03 10.20 3.52
CA LYS A 168 11.53 11.59 3.56
C LYS A 168 12.72 11.80 4.51
N LEU A 169 13.11 10.77 5.27
CA LEU A 169 14.27 10.86 6.14
C LEU A 169 15.58 10.66 5.38
N MET A 170 15.60 10.02 4.21
CA MET A 170 16.83 9.77 3.45
C MET A 170 17.38 11.06 2.82
N PRO A 171 18.65 11.43 3.06
CA PRO A 171 19.31 12.47 2.28
C PRO A 171 19.48 12.01 0.82
N SER A 172 19.43 12.96 -0.11
CA SER A 172 19.57 12.69 -1.55
C SER A 172 21.02 12.70 -2.01
N ASP A 173 21.85 13.43 -1.27
CA ASP A 173 23.24 13.74 -1.58
C ASP A 173 24.15 13.31 -0.41
N ALA A 174 25.42 13.07 -0.72
CA ALA A 174 26.47 12.68 0.21
C ALA A 174 27.77 13.42 -0.13
N HIS A 175 28.61 13.65 0.88
CA HIS A 175 29.92 14.28 0.71
C HIS A 175 31.04 13.23 0.64
N LEU A 176 31.34 12.77 -0.57
CA LEU A 176 32.43 11.83 -0.84
C LEU A 176 33.79 12.52 -0.62
N VAL A 177 34.70 11.86 0.09
CA VAL A 177 36.08 12.29 0.32
C VAL A 177 36.97 11.65 -0.75
N GLU A 178 37.58 12.46 -1.60
CA GLU A 178 38.50 12.01 -2.65
C GLU A 178 39.91 11.72 -2.06
N GLU A 179 40.77 11.02 -2.80
CA GLU A 179 42.11 10.64 -2.35
C GLU A 179 43.02 11.84 -2.01
N ASP A 180 42.74 13.01 -2.58
CA ASP A 180 43.44 14.26 -2.34
C ASP A 180 42.96 15.00 -1.06
N GLY A 181 41.95 14.45 -0.38
CA GLY A 181 41.34 15.01 0.83
C GLY A 181 40.27 16.07 0.56
N ASN A 182 39.94 16.36 -0.70
CA ASN A 182 38.82 17.24 -1.03
C ASN A 182 37.49 16.49 -0.90
N THR A 183 36.41 17.25 -0.68
CA THR A 183 35.05 16.69 -0.64
C THR A 183 34.27 17.05 -1.90
N ARG A 184 33.61 16.05 -2.49
CA ARG A 184 32.72 16.19 -3.64
C ARG A 184 31.31 15.74 -3.26
N GLU A 185 30.32 16.56 -3.61
CA GLU A 185 28.92 16.19 -3.46
C GLU A 185 28.51 15.22 -4.56
N VAL A 186 27.99 14.06 -4.17
CA VAL A 186 27.53 12.98 -5.05
C VAL A 186 26.15 12.51 -4.60
N LYS A 187 25.40 11.85 -5.48
CA LYS A 187 24.13 11.24 -5.05
C LYS A 187 24.41 10.02 -4.19
N VAL A 188 23.56 9.76 -3.21
CA VAL A 188 23.65 8.55 -2.37
C VAL A 188 23.59 7.26 -3.21
N THR A 189 22.92 7.30 -4.38
CA THR A 189 22.85 6.18 -5.32
C THR A 189 24.17 5.85 -6.02
N ASP A 190 25.11 6.80 -6.02
CA ASP A 190 26.39 6.68 -6.71
C ASP A 190 27.51 6.23 -5.75
N LEU A 191 27.19 6.05 -4.45
CA LEU A 191 28.13 5.54 -3.45
C LEU A 191 28.36 4.03 -3.64
N GLU A 192 29.62 3.64 -3.53
CA GLU A 192 30.08 2.26 -3.57
C GLU A 192 30.64 1.80 -2.21
N HIS A 193 30.79 0.49 -2.04
CA HIS A 193 31.40 -0.07 -0.84
C HIS A 193 32.87 0.35 -0.71
N GLY A 194 33.29 0.78 0.47
CA GLY A 194 34.65 1.30 0.72
C GLY A 194 34.81 2.80 0.46
N ASP A 195 33.79 3.49 -0.08
CA ASP A 195 33.82 4.94 -0.23
C ASP A 195 33.92 5.64 1.13
N ARG A 196 34.67 6.74 1.17
CA ARG A 196 34.83 7.56 2.37
C ARG A 196 33.88 8.74 2.31
N VAL A 197 32.99 8.89 3.29
CA VAL A 197 31.98 9.94 3.29
C VAL A 197 32.11 10.80 4.54
N LEU A 198 32.22 12.12 4.35
CA LEU A 198 32.28 13.10 5.44
C LEU A 198 30.85 13.44 5.89
N ILE A 199 30.58 13.31 7.18
CA ILE A 199 29.30 13.67 7.78
C ILE A 199 29.49 14.92 8.63
N LYS A 200 28.81 16.02 8.28
CA LYS A 200 28.90 17.28 9.02
C LYS A 200 27.94 17.30 10.23
N PRO A 201 28.18 18.17 11.23
CA PRO A 201 27.27 18.33 12.36
C PRO A 201 25.84 18.66 11.91
N GLY A 202 24.84 18.01 12.51
CA GLY A 202 23.43 18.15 12.15
C GLY A 202 23.01 17.51 10.82
N GLU A 203 23.96 16.93 10.06
CA GLU A 203 23.68 16.24 8.81
C GLU A 203 23.11 14.84 9.06
N LYS A 204 22.33 14.35 8.10
CA LYS A 204 21.87 12.97 8.13
C LYS A 204 22.91 12.06 7.51
N ILE A 205 23.09 10.90 8.13
CA ILE A 205 24.00 9.89 7.60
C ILE A 205 23.37 9.29 6.32
N PRO A 206 24.07 9.31 5.17
CA PRO A 206 23.47 8.93 3.89
C PRO A 206 23.30 7.42 3.71
N THR A 207 24.18 6.62 4.31
CA THR A 207 24.20 5.16 4.15
C THR A 207 24.84 4.48 5.37
N ASP A 208 24.71 3.16 5.48
CA ASP A 208 25.31 2.41 6.59
C ASP A 208 26.84 2.30 6.40
N GLY A 209 27.59 2.48 7.48
CA GLY A 209 29.06 2.46 7.44
C GLY A 209 29.71 2.31 8.80
N VAL A 210 31.04 2.39 8.83
CA VAL A 210 31.86 2.37 10.03
C VAL A 210 32.64 3.67 10.13
N ILE A 211 32.73 4.26 11.32
CA ILE A 211 33.53 5.47 11.54
C ILE A 211 35.01 5.11 11.41
N ILE A 212 35.72 5.81 10.53
CA ILE A 212 37.16 5.63 10.32
C ILE A 212 37.99 6.81 10.81
N ASP A 213 37.36 7.96 11.07
CA ASP A 213 38.02 9.15 11.58
C ASP A 213 36.99 10.04 12.31
N GLY A 214 37.30 10.38 13.57
CA GLY A 214 36.48 11.27 14.39
C GLY A 214 35.53 10.54 15.36
N ARG A 215 34.75 11.34 16.10
CA ARG A 215 33.76 10.87 17.08
C ARG A 215 32.61 11.86 17.16
N SER A 216 31.40 11.40 17.42
CA SER A 216 30.23 12.27 17.61
C SER A 216 29.12 11.57 18.39
N THR A 217 28.15 12.35 18.84
CA THR A 217 26.85 11.82 19.28
C THR A 217 25.95 11.63 18.08
N ILE A 218 25.26 10.50 17.99
CA ILE A 218 24.37 10.17 16.88
C ILE A 218 22.97 9.94 17.42
N ASN A 219 22.00 10.67 16.86
CA ASN A 219 20.59 10.50 17.19
C ASN A 219 19.97 9.44 16.25
N GLU A 220 19.70 8.27 16.83
CA GLU A 220 19.08 7.13 16.15
C GLU A 220 17.58 6.98 16.50
N ALA A 221 16.97 7.94 17.21
CA ALA A 221 15.62 7.82 17.78
C ALA A 221 14.54 7.50 16.73
N MET A 222 14.70 7.99 15.50
CA MET A 222 13.76 7.73 14.41
C MET A 222 13.86 6.31 13.84
N LEU A 223 14.96 5.60 14.08
CA LEU A 223 15.26 4.27 13.54
C LEU A 223 15.12 3.19 14.62
N THR A 224 15.64 3.45 15.82
CA THR A 224 15.66 2.49 16.94
C THR A 224 14.55 2.73 17.96
N GLY A 225 13.99 3.95 18.02
CA GLY A 225 13.03 4.36 19.04
C GLY A 225 13.66 4.87 20.34
N GLU A 226 14.98 4.74 20.49
CA GLU A 226 15.71 5.18 21.68
C GLU A 226 15.92 6.71 21.65
N SER A 227 15.43 7.42 22.66
CA SER A 227 15.39 8.89 22.65
C SER A 227 16.71 9.58 22.96
N GLN A 228 17.68 8.85 23.54
CA GLN A 228 19.00 9.42 23.88
C GLN A 228 19.98 9.22 22.72
N PRO A 229 20.68 10.29 22.28
CA PRO A 229 21.79 10.15 21.34
C PRO A 229 22.88 9.24 21.90
N VAL A 230 23.48 8.42 21.03
CA VAL A 230 24.52 7.45 21.38
C VAL A 230 25.88 8.03 20.98
N GLU A 231 26.87 7.97 21.87
CA GLU A 231 28.25 8.33 21.51
C GLU A 231 28.88 7.22 20.65
N LYS A 232 29.50 7.64 19.55
CA LYS A 232 30.14 6.76 18.56
C LYS A 232 31.51 7.30 18.21
N SER A 233 32.47 6.40 18.04
CA SER A 233 33.88 6.66 17.78
C SER A 233 34.42 5.73 16.69
N GLU A 234 35.70 5.89 16.34
CA GLU A 234 36.37 5.06 15.33
C GLU A 234 36.17 3.55 15.59
N GLY A 235 35.77 2.82 14.55
CA GLY A 235 35.42 1.40 14.62
C GLY A 235 33.93 1.13 14.86
N ASP A 236 33.15 2.11 15.31
CA ASP A 236 31.73 1.92 15.56
C ASP A 236 30.90 1.99 14.26
N GLN A 237 29.85 1.16 14.20
CA GLN A 237 28.88 1.16 13.10
C GLN A 237 27.88 2.30 13.23
N VAL A 238 27.51 2.89 12.10
CA VAL A 238 26.46 3.91 11.98
C VAL A 238 25.40 3.51 10.96
N ILE A 239 24.17 3.97 11.20
CA ILE A 239 22.99 3.60 10.41
C ILE A 239 22.58 4.77 9.52
N GLY A 240 22.32 4.49 8.24
CA GLY A 240 21.77 5.46 7.29
C GLY A 240 20.42 6.01 7.75
N GLY A 241 20.27 7.34 7.68
CA GLY A 241 19.09 8.08 8.12
C GLY A 241 19.16 8.62 9.56
N ALA A 242 20.14 8.20 10.36
CA ALA A 242 20.41 8.80 11.67
C ALA A 242 20.94 10.24 11.52
N ILE A 243 20.81 11.05 12.58
CA ILE A 243 21.24 12.46 12.56
C ILE A 243 22.52 12.60 13.35
N ASN A 244 23.56 13.14 12.72
CA ASN A 244 24.79 13.50 13.40
C ASN A 244 24.54 14.67 14.37
N GLY A 245 25.10 14.57 15.58
CA GLY A 245 25.11 15.62 16.58
C GLY A 245 26.12 16.72 16.26
N GLU A 246 27.10 16.88 17.14
CA GLU A 246 27.86 18.14 17.24
C GLU A 246 29.18 18.17 16.45
N SER A 247 29.78 17.02 16.14
CA SER A 247 31.11 16.93 15.50
C SER A 247 31.06 16.24 14.14
N ALA A 248 31.94 16.68 13.24
CA ALA A 248 32.13 16.02 11.96
C ALA A 248 32.91 14.72 12.14
N PHE A 249 32.58 13.70 11.35
CA PHE A 249 33.32 12.44 11.30
C PHE A 249 33.27 11.86 9.88
N THR A 250 34.21 10.98 9.57
CA THR A 250 34.26 10.29 8.27
C THR A 250 33.89 8.83 8.46
N ILE A 251 33.04 8.32 7.58
CA ILE A 251 32.68 6.90 7.53
C ILE A 251 33.25 6.23 6.31
N GLU A 252 33.53 4.95 6.42
CA GLU A 252 33.69 4.04 5.29
C GLU A 252 32.34 3.34 5.03
N VAL A 253 31.87 3.44 3.79
CA VAL A 253 30.58 2.88 3.37
C VAL A 253 30.64 1.35 3.39
N GLN A 254 29.75 0.72 4.17
CA GLN A 254 29.66 -0.74 4.24
C GLN A 254 28.48 -1.32 3.47
N ARG A 255 27.34 -0.64 3.42
CA ARG A 255 26.16 -1.12 2.68
C ARG A 255 25.61 0.01 1.85
N THR A 256 25.11 -0.29 0.66
CA THR A 256 24.51 0.70 -0.25
C THR A 256 23.19 0.19 -0.82
N GLY A 257 22.34 1.12 -1.24
CA GLY A 257 21.03 0.81 -1.85
C GLY A 257 20.17 -0.12 -0.99
N GLY A 258 19.78 -1.26 -1.58
CA GLY A 258 18.88 -2.25 -0.98
C GLY A 258 19.48 -3.02 0.22
N GLU A 259 20.80 -2.94 0.42
CA GLU A 259 21.47 -3.63 1.53
C GLU A 259 21.44 -2.84 2.83
N THR A 260 21.14 -1.53 2.78
CA THR A 260 21.06 -0.66 3.96
C THR A 260 19.98 -1.12 4.93
N TYR A 261 20.19 -0.89 6.23
CA TYR A 261 19.24 -1.24 7.28
C TYR A 261 17.85 -0.66 6.99
N LEU A 262 17.78 0.62 6.63
CA LEU A 262 16.51 1.28 6.34
C LEU A 262 15.82 0.70 5.09
N ALA A 263 16.57 0.36 4.03
CA ALA A 263 16.00 -0.30 2.85
C ALA A 263 15.44 -1.69 3.19
N GLN A 264 16.12 -2.46 4.04
CA GLN A 264 15.62 -3.74 4.54
C GLN A 264 14.36 -3.56 5.40
N VAL A 265 14.31 -2.52 6.25
CA VAL A 265 13.09 -2.19 7.02
C VAL A 265 11.94 -1.82 6.10
N ILE A 266 12.18 -0.97 5.10
CA ILE A 266 11.17 -0.60 4.09
C ILE A 266 10.68 -1.83 3.34
N GLU A 267 11.58 -2.71 2.92
CA GLU A 267 11.23 -3.95 2.21
C GLU A 267 10.43 -4.91 3.09
N MET A 268 10.81 -5.09 4.36
CA MET A 268 10.03 -5.87 5.32
C MET A 268 8.63 -5.29 5.51
N VAL A 269 8.50 -3.96 5.61
CA VAL A 269 7.21 -3.29 5.69
C VAL A 269 6.41 -3.47 4.40
N ARG A 270 7.05 -3.39 3.23
CA ARG A 270 6.41 -3.63 1.93
C ARG A 270 5.85 -5.05 1.85
N GLN A 271 6.65 -6.05 2.21
CA GLN A 271 6.23 -7.45 2.25
C GLN A 271 5.07 -7.65 3.25
N ALA A 272 5.13 -7.01 4.42
CA ALA A 272 4.03 -7.00 5.37
C ALA A 272 2.75 -6.37 4.77
N GLN A 273 2.90 -5.32 3.94
CA GLN A 273 1.78 -4.66 3.28
C GLN A 273 1.16 -5.46 2.13
N GLU A 274 1.95 -6.27 1.44
CA GLU A 274 1.48 -7.16 0.38
C GLU A 274 0.85 -8.44 0.94
N SER A 275 1.12 -8.78 2.20
CA SER A 275 0.49 -9.91 2.87
C SER A 275 -1.03 -9.69 3.00
N LYS A 276 -1.80 -10.64 2.46
CA LYS A 276 -3.27 -10.63 2.58
C LYS A 276 -3.69 -11.20 3.94
N SER A 277 -4.63 -10.52 4.60
CA SER A 277 -5.14 -10.96 5.89
C SER A 277 -6.26 -12.00 5.75
N ARG A 278 -6.49 -12.80 6.80
CA ARG A 278 -7.58 -13.79 6.82
C ARG A 278 -8.95 -13.12 6.72
N THR A 279 -9.08 -11.92 7.31
CA THR A 279 -10.31 -11.11 7.24
C THR A 279 -10.59 -10.66 5.80
N GLN A 280 -9.57 -10.32 5.02
CA GLN A 280 -9.71 -9.98 3.60
C GLN A 280 -10.16 -11.19 2.77
N ASP A 281 -9.63 -12.37 3.05
CA ASP A 281 -10.10 -13.62 2.43
C ASP A 281 -11.55 -13.95 2.77
N LEU A 282 -11.96 -13.74 4.02
CA LEU A 282 -13.35 -13.92 4.45
C LEU A 282 -14.28 -12.95 3.71
N ALA A 283 -13.89 -11.67 3.61
CA ALA A 283 -14.64 -10.66 2.88
C ALA A 283 -14.77 -11.00 1.39
N ASN A 284 -13.69 -11.47 0.74
CA ASN A 284 -13.72 -11.92 -0.65
C ASN A 284 -14.67 -13.11 -0.85
N ARG A 285 -14.67 -14.09 0.06
CA ARG A 285 -15.60 -15.22 0.02
C ARG A 285 -17.05 -14.78 0.23
N ALA A 286 -17.30 -13.84 1.14
CA ALA A 286 -18.62 -13.29 1.35
C ALA A 286 -19.12 -12.51 0.12
N ALA A 287 -18.25 -11.71 -0.50
CA ALA A 287 -18.56 -10.99 -1.76
C ALA A 287 -18.90 -11.96 -2.90
N LEU A 288 -18.17 -13.08 -3.01
CA LEU A 288 -18.47 -14.15 -3.96
C LEU A 288 -19.88 -14.73 -3.76
N TRP A 289 -20.19 -15.15 -2.54
CA TRP A 289 -21.49 -15.72 -2.21
C TRP A 289 -22.63 -14.72 -2.43
N LEU A 290 -22.45 -13.46 -2.02
CA LEU A 290 -23.43 -12.40 -2.24
C LEU A 290 -23.67 -12.15 -3.73
N THR A 291 -22.62 -12.20 -4.55
CA THR A 291 -22.73 -12.06 -6.00
C THR A 291 -23.53 -13.20 -6.62
N ILE A 292 -23.27 -14.43 -6.21
CA ILE A 292 -24.03 -15.61 -6.66
C ILE A 292 -25.49 -15.48 -6.27
N ILE A 293 -25.77 -15.09 -5.01
CA ILE A 293 -27.14 -14.89 -4.51
C ILE A 293 -27.84 -13.78 -5.31
N ALA A 294 -27.17 -12.63 -5.51
CA ALA A 294 -27.72 -11.50 -6.24
C ALA A 294 -28.12 -11.87 -7.67
N ILE A 295 -27.24 -12.56 -8.41
CA ILE A 295 -27.52 -13.02 -9.78
C ILE A 295 -28.66 -14.04 -9.78
N SER A 296 -28.64 -15.00 -8.84
CA SER A 296 -29.66 -16.05 -8.77
C SER A 296 -31.03 -15.47 -8.46
N VAL A 297 -31.15 -14.63 -7.43
CA VAL A 297 -32.42 -14.01 -7.02
C VAL A 297 -32.89 -12.98 -8.05
N GLY A 298 -31.99 -12.22 -8.66
CA GLY A 298 -32.33 -11.32 -9.77
C GLY A 298 -32.88 -12.08 -10.98
N THR A 299 -32.27 -13.20 -11.34
CA THR A 299 -32.76 -14.08 -12.42
C THR A 299 -34.12 -14.69 -12.07
N ILE A 300 -34.30 -15.17 -10.83
CA ILE A 300 -35.60 -15.68 -10.35
C ILE A 300 -36.66 -14.58 -10.41
N THR A 301 -36.31 -13.35 -10.04
CA THR A 301 -37.20 -12.18 -10.11
C THR A 301 -37.64 -11.92 -11.55
N LEU A 302 -36.70 -11.89 -12.49
CA LEU A 302 -36.98 -11.73 -13.92
C LEU A 302 -37.97 -12.79 -14.41
N VAL A 303 -37.67 -14.07 -14.16
CA VAL A 303 -38.50 -15.20 -14.62
C VAL A 303 -39.90 -15.15 -14.00
N THR A 304 -39.99 -14.86 -12.70
CA THR A 304 -41.27 -14.84 -11.98
C THR A 304 -42.21 -13.77 -12.53
N TRP A 305 -41.71 -12.56 -12.77
CA TRP A 305 -42.52 -11.48 -13.33
C TRP A 305 -42.96 -11.74 -14.78
N LEU A 306 -42.10 -12.35 -15.58
CA LEU A 306 -42.46 -12.78 -16.93
C LEU A 306 -43.55 -13.87 -16.92
N LEU A 307 -43.47 -14.84 -16.00
CA LEU A 307 -44.50 -15.88 -15.84
C LEU A 307 -45.85 -15.33 -15.37
N ILE A 308 -45.86 -14.23 -14.61
CA ILE A 308 -47.07 -13.52 -14.19
C ILE A 308 -47.65 -12.66 -15.33
N GLY A 309 -46.95 -12.53 -16.46
CA GLY A 309 -47.40 -11.79 -17.64
C GLY A 309 -47.10 -10.29 -17.59
N LYS A 310 -46.11 -9.86 -16.78
CA LYS A 310 -45.64 -8.47 -16.81
C LYS A 310 -44.78 -8.19 -18.05
N PRO A 311 -44.77 -6.93 -18.52
CA PRO A 311 -43.86 -6.49 -19.58
C PRO A 311 -42.38 -6.77 -19.26
N PHE A 312 -41.56 -6.90 -20.31
CA PHE A 312 -40.15 -7.27 -20.17
C PHE A 312 -39.32 -6.15 -19.54
N ASP A 313 -39.53 -4.90 -19.94
CA ASP A 313 -39.02 -3.67 -19.31
C ASP A 313 -39.24 -3.68 -17.79
N PHE A 314 -40.47 -3.87 -17.34
CA PHE A 314 -40.79 -3.93 -15.91
C PHE A 314 -40.06 -5.08 -15.20
N SER A 315 -40.05 -6.26 -15.82
CA SER A 315 -39.43 -7.45 -15.23
C SER A 315 -37.90 -7.29 -15.13
N LEU A 316 -37.29 -6.68 -16.14
CA LEU A 316 -35.87 -6.37 -16.22
C LEU A 316 -35.48 -5.31 -15.17
N GLU A 317 -36.24 -4.24 -15.06
CA GLU A 317 -36.05 -3.18 -14.06
C GLU A 317 -36.02 -3.79 -12.64
N ARG A 318 -36.97 -4.68 -12.32
CA ARG A 318 -37.03 -5.35 -11.00
C ARG A 318 -35.84 -6.28 -10.78
N ALA A 319 -35.44 -7.04 -11.79
CA ALA A 319 -34.27 -7.92 -11.69
C ALA A 319 -32.98 -7.14 -11.44
N VAL A 320 -32.76 -6.06 -12.20
CA VAL A 320 -31.60 -5.16 -12.04
C VAL A 320 -31.64 -4.48 -10.67
N THR A 321 -32.80 -4.00 -10.23
CA THR A 321 -32.99 -3.41 -8.89
C THR A 321 -32.56 -4.37 -7.77
N VAL A 322 -32.98 -5.64 -7.85
CA VAL A 322 -32.59 -6.67 -6.87
C VAL A 322 -31.07 -6.89 -6.88
N MET A 323 -30.45 -6.97 -8.06
CA MET A 323 -29.00 -7.16 -8.18
C MET A 323 -28.21 -5.97 -7.61
N ILE A 324 -28.67 -4.74 -7.83
CA ILE A 324 -28.01 -3.52 -7.34
C ILE A 324 -28.13 -3.40 -5.83
N ILE A 325 -29.34 -3.62 -5.26
CA ILE A 325 -29.56 -3.53 -3.81
C ILE A 325 -28.74 -4.58 -3.06
N ALA A 326 -28.53 -5.76 -3.65
CA ALA A 326 -27.71 -6.82 -3.07
C ALA A 326 -26.19 -6.56 -3.17
N CYS A 327 -25.75 -5.53 -3.89
CA CYS A 327 -24.34 -5.28 -4.16
C CYS A 327 -23.59 -4.80 -2.89
N PRO A 328 -22.56 -5.52 -2.43
CA PRO A 328 -21.93 -5.28 -1.13
C PRO A 328 -20.81 -4.22 -1.18
N HIS A 329 -21.16 -2.98 -1.50
CA HIS A 329 -20.20 -1.88 -1.67
C HIS A 329 -19.28 -1.67 -0.47
N ALA A 330 -19.83 -1.68 0.74
CA ALA A 330 -19.06 -1.43 1.95
C ALA A 330 -18.12 -2.61 2.33
N LEU A 331 -18.40 -3.83 1.85
CA LEU A 331 -17.69 -5.03 2.27
C LEU A 331 -16.26 -5.10 1.72
N GLY A 332 -16.05 -4.63 0.48
CA GLY A 332 -14.72 -4.59 -0.14
C GLY A 332 -13.73 -3.65 0.56
N LEU A 333 -14.25 -2.76 1.41
CA LEU A 333 -13.49 -1.65 1.98
C LEU A 333 -13.37 -1.57 3.47
N ALA A 334 -14.32 -2.15 4.18
CA ALA A 334 -14.24 -2.21 5.62
C ALA A 334 -12.87 -2.75 6.06
N VAL A 335 -12.36 -3.80 5.39
CA VAL A 335 -11.09 -4.43 5.74
C VAL A 335 -9.87 -3.55 5.44
N PRO A 336 -9.61 -3.09 4.20
CA PRO A 336 -8.47 -2.21 3.92
C PRO A 336 -8.45 -0.93 4.76
N LEU A 337 -9.62 -0.33 5.01
CA LEU A 337 -9.71 0.88 5.82
C LEU A 337 -9.35 0.60 7.28
N VAL A 338 -9.95 -0.42 7.89
CA VAL A 338 -9.63 -0.82 9.27
C VAL A 338 -8.15 -1.17 9.39
N VAL A 339 -7.58 -1.86 8.40
CA VAL A 339 -6.14 -2.21 8.37
C VAL A 339 -5.28 -0.95 8.29
N ALA A 340 -5.61 -0.01 7.42
CA ALA A 340 -4.82 1.21 7.28
C ALA A 340 -4.88 2.06 8.55
N VAL A 341 -6.07 2.20 9.15
CA VAL A 341 -6.25 2.93 10.41
C VAL A 341 -5.56 2.24 11.58
N SER A 342 -5.71 0.91 11.73
CA SER A 342 -5.06 0.16 12.80
C SER A 342 -3.54 0.22 12.70
N THR A 343 -2.99 0.11 11.49
CA THR A 343 -1.55 0.25 11.23
C THR A 343 -1.07 1.64 11.62
N SER A 344 -1.81 2.70 11.26
CA SER A 344 -1.46 4.08 11.65
C SER A 344 -1.49 4.27 13.17
N ILE A 345 -2.50 3.72 13.85
CA ILE A 345 -2.62 3.80 15.31
C ILE A 345 -1.45 3.05 15.97
N SER A 346 -1.17 1.82 15.54
CA SER A 346 -0.06 1.01 16.06
C SER A 346 1.28 1.73 15.87
N ALA A 347 1.56 2.22 14.67
CA ALA A 347 2.79 2.95 14.39
C ALA A 347 2.95 4.21 15.28
N SER A 348 1.86 4.96 15.49
CA SER A 348 1.89 6.14 16.38
C SER A 348 2.14 5.83 17.86
N ASN A 349 1.99 4.56 18.26
CA ASN A 349 2.23 4.06 19.61
C ASN A 349 3.49 3.18 19.69
N GLY A 350 4.39 3.23 18.70
CA GLY A 350 5.63 2.44 18.71
C GLY A 350 5.45 0.94 18.42
N LEU A 351 4.28 0.51 17.94
CA LEU A 351 4.00 -0.87 17.55
C LEU A 351 4.17 -1.04 16.03
N LEU A 352 5.20 -1.79 15.63
CA LEU A 352 5.46 -2.12 14.23
C LEU A 352 4.88 -3.49 13.87
N ILE A 353 3.86 -3.50 13.01
CA ILE A 353 3.20 -4.72 12.54
C ILE A 353 3.98 -5.30 11.35
N ARG A 354 4.72 -6.38 11.58
CA ARG A 354 5.45 -7.12 10.53
C ARG A 354 4.60 -8.19 9.82
N ASP A 355 3.68 -8.81 10.53
CA ASP A 355 2.79 -9.84 9.97
C ASP A 355 1.35 -9.53 10.38
N ARG A 356 0.49 -9.27 9.38
CA ARG A 356 -0.91 -8.95 9.60
C ARG A 356 -1.71 -10.12 10.14
N THR A 357 -1.42 -11.34 9.69
CA THR A 357 -2.09 -12.54 10.16
C THR A 357 -1.74 -12.83 11.62
N ALA A 358 -0.47 -12.63 12.00
CA ALA A 358 -0.03 -12.72 13.39
C ALA A 358 -0.69 -11.64 14.25
N PHE A 359 -0.79 -10.40 13.76
CA PHE A 359 -1.45 -9.31 14.47
C PHE A 359 -2.95 -9.56 14.68
N GLU A 360 -3.68 -10.02 13.65
CA GLU A 360 -5.10 -10.42 13.78
C GLU A 360 -5.30 -11.55 14.80
N ARG A 361 -4.35 -12.50 14.86
CA ARG A 361 -4.34 -13.59 15.86
C ARG A 361 -3.97 -13.12 17.25
N GLY A 362 -3.38 -11.93 17.40
CA GLY A 362 -3.01 -11.35 18.69
C GLY A 362 -4.18 -11.27 19.67
N LYS A 363 -5.40 -11.06 19.16
CA LYS A 363 -6.63 -11.03 19.98
C LYS A 363 -6.99 -12.38 20.61
N ASP A 364 -6.47 -13.48 20.05
CA ASP A 364 -6.73 -14.86 20.47
C ASP A 364 -5.58 -15.41 21.33
N ILE A 365 -4.64 -14.56 21.77
CA ILE A 365 -3.54 -14.96 22.65
C ILE A 365 -4.05 -15.02 24.09
N ASP A 366 -3.97 -16.21 24.70
CA ASP A 366 -4.36 -16.44 26.10
C ASP A 366 -3.19 -16.32 27.08
N ALA A 367 -1.95 -16.43 26.60
CA ALA A 367 -0.75 -16.41 27.42
C ALA A 367 0.39 -15.67 26.72
N ILE A 368 1.06 -14.79 27.47
CA ILE A 368 2.26 -14.09 27.02
C ILE A 368 3.44 -14.64 27.82
N VAL A 369 4.40 -15.24 27.12
CA VAL A 369 5.65 -15.70 27.70
C VAL A 369 6.72 -14.70 27.33
N PHE A 370 7.25 -14.01 28.33
CA PHE A 370 8.33 -13.05 28.13
C PHE A 370 9.67 -13.78 28.24
N ASP A 371 10.57 -13.49 27.30
CA ASP A 371 11.98 -13.71 27.58
C ASP A 371 12.42 -12.72 28.67
N LYS A 372 13.42 -13.08 29.47
CA LYS A 372 13.88 -12.20 30.55
C LYS A 372 14.80 -11.13 29.98
N THR A 373 15.87 -11.55 29.32
CA THR A 373 16.98 -10.69 28.93
C THR A 373 16.59 -9.85 27.72
N GLY A 374 16.68 -8.52 27.82
CA GLY A 374 16.37 -7.61 26.70
C GLY A 374 14.88 -7.45 26.39
N THR A 375 13.99 -8.11 27.14
CA THR A 375 12.54 -7.88 27.09
C THR A 375 12.01 -7.34 28.41
N LEU A 376 12.32 -8.01 29.53
CA LEU A 376 11.98 -7.52 30.87
C LEU A 376 13.11 -6.70 31.51
N THR A 377 14.35 -6.94 31.08
CA THR A 377 15.53 -6.23 31.56
C THR A 377 16.04 -5.25 30.51
N GLU A 378 16.77 -4.23 30.95
CA GLU A 378 17.42 -3.24 30.10
C GLU A 378 18.54 -3.82 29.22
N GLY A 379 18.83 -5.12 29.33
CA GLY A 379 19.89 -5.79 28.56
C GLY A 379 21.32 -5.42 28.98
N ARG A 380 21.47 -4.56 29.99
CA ARG A 380 22.77 -4.12 30.51
C ARG A 380 23.13 -4.94 31.75
N PHE A 381 24.37 -5.42 31.78
CA PHE A 381 24.95 -6.07 32.95
C PHE A 381 25.72 -5.01 33.75
N GLY A 382 25.64 -5.11 35.07
CA GLY A 382 26.35 -4.21 35.97
C GLY A 382 26.47 -4.82 37.36
N VAL A 383 27.49 -4.40 38.09
CA VAL A 383 27.70 -4.83 39.47
C VAL A 383 26.75 -4.08 40.39
N THR A 384 25.84 -4.80 41.05
CA THR A 384 24.91 -4.22 42.04
C THR A 384 25.49 -4.22 43.45
N ASP A 385 26.20 -5.30 43.81
CA ASP A 385 26.68 -5.54 45.17
C ASP A 385 28.08 -6.18 45.12
N VAL A 386 28.99 -5.67 45.94
CA VAL A 386 30.30 -6.29 46.17
C VAL A 386 30.37 -6.72 47.63
N ILE A 387 30.26 -8.03 47.88
CA ILE A 387 30.26 -8.56 49.25
C ILE A 387 31.66 -9.06 49.62
N ALA A 388 32.38 -8.27 50.41
CA ALA A 388 33.70 -8.66 50.93
C ALA A 388 33.57 -9.67 52.10
N LEU A 389 34.12 -10.87 51.94
CA LEU A 389 34.17 -11.90 52.99
C LEU A 389 35.44 -11.83 53.87
N GLY A 390 36.34 -10.89 53.60
CA GLY A 390 37.65 -10.77 54.26
C GLY A 390 38.08 -9.31 54.41
N PRO A 391 39.36 -9.05 54.75
CA PRO A 391 39.84 -7.70 55.06
C PRO A 391 40.04 -6.78 53.83
N ARG A 392 39.82 -7.29 52.61
CA ARG A 392 39.99 -6.51 51.38
C ARG A 392 38.81 -5.57 51.19
N SER A 393 39.08 -4.37 50.67
CA SER A 393 38.02 -3.43 50.30
C SER A 393 37.27 -3.91 49.04
N GLU A 394 36.05 -3.42 48.89
CA GLU A 394 35.21 -3.67 47.71
C GLU A 394 35.92 -3.23 46.42
N ASP A 395 36.54 -2.04 46.41
CA ASP A 395 37.31 -1.54 45.26
C ASP A 395 38.47 -2.46 44.85
N GLU A 396 39.15 -3.06 45.83
CA GLU A 396 40.28 -3.94 45.56
C GLU A 396 39.80 -5.28 44.98
N LEU A 397 38.64 -5.77 45.42
CA LEU A 397 37.98 -6.95 44.86
C LEU A 397 37.49 -6.70 43.44
N LEU A 398 36.85 -5.56 43.20
CA LEU A 398 36.34 -5.18 41.88
C LEU A 398 37.50 -5.02 40.88
N ARG A 399 38.58 -4.33 41.27
CA ARG A 399 39.77 -4.15 40.42
C ARG A 399 40.40 -5.49 40.01
N LEU A 400 40.44 -6.46 40.92
CA LEU A 400 40.96 -7.81 40.62
C LEU A 400 40.04 -8.59 39.68
N ALA A 401 38.72 -8.50 39.90
CA ALA A 401 37.72 -9.14 39.04
C ALA A 401 37.79 -8.57 37.60
N ALA A 402 37.79 -7.24 37.46
CA ALA A 402 37.92 -6.57 36.16
C ALA A 402 39.25 -6.92 35.46
N SER A 403 40.36 -7.05 36.21
CA SER A 403 41.65 -7.46 35.63
C SER A 403 41.60 -8.89 35.06
N LEU A 404 40.92 -9.81 35.74
CA LEU A 404 40.74 -11.19 35.28
C LEU A 404 39.81 -11.27 34.07
N GLU A 405 38.71 -10.50 34.10
CA GLU A 405 37.69 -10.49 33.07
C GLU A 405 38.05 -9.62 31.85
N SER A 406 39.14 -8.86 31.90
CA SER A 406 39.57 -7.91 30.86
C SER A 406 39.78 -8.49 29.44
N GLN A 407 39.88 -9.82 29.31
CA GLN A 407 40.00 -10.51 28.01
C GLN A 407 38.77 -11.35 27.65
N SER A 408 37.67 -11.20 28.38
CA SER A 408 36.44 -11.96 28.21
C SER A 408 35.37 -11.11 27.53
N GLU A 409 34.79 -11.62 26.44
CA GLU A 409 33.65 -10.99 25.76
C GLU A 409 32.29 -11.38 26.37
N HIS A 410 32.31 -12.04 27.53
CA HIS A 410 31.09 -12.46 28.20
C HIS A 410 30.34 -11.24 28.76
N PRO A 411 28.99 -11.14 28.67
CA PRO A 411 28.26 -9.95 29.14
C PRO A 411 28.46 -9.60 30.63
N ILE A 412 28.83 -10.58 31.46
CA ILE A 412 29.19 -10.35 32.86
C ILE A 412 30.55 -9.64 32.98
N ALA A 413 31.51 -10.00 32.12
CA ALA A 413 32.83 -9.37 32.08
C ALA A 413 32.73 -7.89 31.68
N GLU A 414 31.87 -7.59 30.69
CA GLU A 414 31.59 -6.21 30.29
C GLU A 414 30.90 -5.39 31.39
N GLY A 415 30.11 -6.05 32.25
CA GLY A 415 29.44 -5.41 33.39
C GLY A 415 30.29 -5.24 34.66
N VAL A 416 31.46 -5.91 34.74
CA VAL A 416 32.41 -5.90 35.89
C VAL A 416 33.53 -4.91 35.64
#